data_AF-A0AAU2S7M5-F1
#
_entry.id   AF-A0AAU2S7M5-F1
#
_cell.length_a   1.000
_cell.length_b   1.000
_cell.length_c   1.000
_cell.angle_alpha   90.00
_cell.angle_beta   90.00
_cell.angle_gamma   90.00
#
_symmetry.space_group_name_H-M   'P 1'
#
loop_
_entity.id
_entity.type
_entity.pdbx_description
1 polymer ?
#
loop_
_entity_poly.entity_id
_entity_poly.type
_entity_poly.pdbx_seq_one_letter_code
_entity_poly.pdbx_strand_id
1 'polypeptide(L)'
;MRSSGTGRLLTGVAWVVLLLGLWLWGREVTDVRNGISAPTTGDVAAVGRPPDVELPPPAEPLRPALPQRIDIPGLGVQAPVVARGLDGGGAIDPPPYDQAGVVGWYAAGVKPGAAGAALMVGHVDTETRPAVFYKLSALKPGETVRVIRDDGRVAEFTVDDVQVVARDLFDARQAYGTHEKGRAELRLITCGGTFDRASRSYTANVIVSAYLTGTGL
;
A
#
# COMPACT_ATOMS: atom_id res chain seq x y z
N MET A 1 -50.63 -32.93 31.29
CA MET A 1 -49.19 -33.17 30.99
C MET A 1 -48.66 -31.94 30.25
N ARG A 2 -47.49 -31.36 30.58
CA ARG A 2 -46.15 -31.69 30.00
C ARG A 2 -46.23 -31.95 28.49
N SER A 3 -45.45 -31.38 27.56
CA SER A 3 -44.37 -30.37 27.55
C SER A 3 -44.03 -30.08 26.07
N SER A 4 -43.31 -29.02 25.63
CA SER A 4 -42.84 -27.74 26.21
C SER A 4 -42.20 -26.91 25.08
N GLY A 5 -42.31 -25.57 25.08
CA GLY A 5 -41.76 -24.73 24.00
C GLY A 5 -40.30 -24.29 24.18
N THR A 6 -39.48 -24.44 23.12
CA THR A 6 -38.12 -23.89 22.90
C THR A 6 -37.81 -24.04 21.40
N GLY A 7 -37.17 -23.15 20.65
CA GLY A 7 -36.68 -21.79 20.93
C GLY A 7 -35.76 -21.35 19.76
N ARG A 8 -36.03 -20.19 19.13
CA ARG A 8 -35.23 -19.61 18.03
C ARG A 8 -33.88 -19.08 18.54
N LEU A 9 -33.00 -19.94 19.05
CA LEU A 9 -31.82 -19.54 19.84
C LEU A 9 -30.54 -20.40 19.69
N LEU A 10 -30.40 -21.24 18.65
CA LEU A 10 -29.25 -22.15 18.53
C LEU A 10 -28.19 -21.79 17.45
N THR A 11 -28.41 -20.81 16.58
CA THR A 11 -27.40 -20.34 15.62
C THR A 11 -26.62 -19.10 16.08
N GLY A 12 -27.09 -18.37 17.10
CA GLY A 12 -26.50 -17.11 17.55
C GLY A 12 -25.43 -17.21 18.64
N VAL A 13 -25.30 -18.36 19.32
CA VAL A 13 -24.43 -18.48 20.52
C VAL A 13 -23.05 -19.08 20.21
N ALA A 14 -22.93 -19.96 19.20
CA ALA A 14 -21.67 -20.62 18.87
C ALA A 14 -20.58 -19.66 18.33
N TRP A 15 -20.97 -18.58 17.66
CA TRP A 15 -20.03 -17.60 17.08
C TRP A 15 -19.60 -16.48 18.05
N VAL A 16 -20.31 -16.28 19.16
CA VAL A 16 -19.98 -15.24 20.16
C VAL A 16 -18.96 -15.75 21.19
N VAL A 17 -18.96 -17.05 21.51
CA VAL A 17 -18.01 -17.65 22.46
C VAL A 17 -16.58 -17.72 21.89
N LEU A 18 -16.42 -17.98 20.59
CA LEU A 18 -15.10 -17.98 19.93
C LEU A 18 -14.46 -16.59 19.88
N LEU A 19 -15.26 -15.52 19.74
CA LEU A 19 -14.77 -14.13 19.70
C LEU A 19 -14.49 -13.53 21.10
N LEU A 20 -15.00 -14.14 22.17
CA LEU A 20 -14.65 -13.77 23.56
C LEU A 20 -13.47 -14.59 24.12
N GLY A 21 -13.27 -15.83 23.66
CA GLY A 21 -12.16 -16.69 24.10
C GLY A 21 -10.77 -16.15 23.75
N LEU A 22 -10.57 -15.66 22.52
CA LEU A 22 -9.27 -15.08 22.12
C LEU A 22 -8.99 -13.69 22.71
N TRP A 23 -9.98 -13.02 23.29
CA TRP A 23 -9.81 -11.70 23.91
C TRP A 23 -9.34 -11.77 25.38
N LEU A 24 -9.39 -12.96 26.00
CA LEU A 24 -9.01 -13.19 27.40
C LEU A 24 -7.66 -13.90 27.58
N TRP A 25 -6.98 -14.30 26.50
CA TRP A 25 -5.68 -15.00 26.55
C TRP A 25 -4.56 -14.27 25.78
N GLY A 26 -4.54 -12.94 25.92
CA GLY A 26 -3.53 -12.05 25.33
C GLY A 26 -3.03 -10.96 26.29
N ARG A 27 -3.29 -11.09 27.60
CA ARG A 27 -2.88 -10.14 28.65
C ARG A 27 -2.07 -10.80 29.77
N GLU A 28 -1.06 -11.60 29.43
CA GLU A 28 -0.07 -12.08 30.41
C GLU A 28 1.22 -12.67 29.79
N VAL A 29 1.98 -11.89 29.02
CA VAL A 29 3.45 -12.08 28.88
C VAL A 29 4.14 -10.72 28.78
N THR A 30 4.18 -9.99 29.90
CA THR A 30 5.18 -8.94 30.13
C THR A 30 6.12 -9.43 31.22
N ASP A 31 7.30 -9.93 30.86
CA ASP A 31 8.42 -9.99 31.79
C ASP A 31 9.66 -9.42 31.11
N VAL A 32 10.29 -8.45 31.78
CA VAL A 32 11.48 -7.74 31.32
C VAL A 32 12.66 -8.29 32.11
N ARG A 33 13.60 -8.95 31.43
CA ARG A 33 14.89 -9.32 32.05
C ARG A 33 16.05 -8.64 31.35
N ASN A 34 16.59 -7.65 32.05
CA ASN A 34 17.90 -7.07 31.77
C ASN A 34 19.01 -8.10 32.03
N GLY A 35 20.00 -8.13 31.13
CA GLY A 35 21.38 -8.55 31.40
C GLY A 35 21.72 -10.02 31.16
N ILE A 36 22.67 -10.25 30.25
CA ILE A 36 24.05 -10.65 30.55
C ILE A 36 24.90 -10.51 29.27
N SER A 37 26.21 -10.28 29.46
CA SER A 37 27.20 -9.90 28.43
C SER A 37 27.44 -10.92 27.31
N ALA A 38 27.97 -10.41 26.19
CA ALA A 38 28.44 -11.19 25.05
C ALA A 38 29.72 -12.00 25.32
N PRO A 39 30.02 -12.99 24.46
CA PRO A 39 31.40 -13.33 24.10
C PRO A 39 31.71 -12.99 22.62
N THR A 40 32.86 -12.36 22.41
CA THR A 40 33.51 -12.25 21.09
C THR A 40 33.91 -13.64 20.58
N THR A 41 33.61 -13.96 19.32
CA THR A 41 34.44 -14.84 18.46
C THR A 41 34.04 -14.71 16.99
N GLY A 42 35.02 -14.35 16.15
CA GLY A 42 35.23 -14.97 14.83
C GLY A 42 34.38 -14.51 13.65
N ASP A 43 35.06 -14.01 12.61
CA ASP A 43 34.55 -13.91 11.25
C ASP A 43 33.80 -15.16 10.78
N VAL A 44 32.49 -15.02 10.58
CA VAL A 44 31.72 -15.85 9.65
C VAL A 44 31.13 -14.94 8.58
N ALA A 45 31.92 -14.82 7.50
CA ALA A 45 31.63 -14.19 6.22
C ALA A 45 30.24 -13.54 6.07
N ALA A 46 30.23 -12.20 5.98
CA ALA A 46 29.10 -11.44 5.46
C ALA A 46 28.92 -11.72 3.96
N VAL A 47 28.34 -12.87 3.62
CA VAL A 47 27.99 -13.24 2.25
C VAL A 47 26.81 -12.38 1.80
N GLY A 48 27.13 -11.27 1.14
CA GLY A 48 26.23 -10.62 0.18
C GLY A 48 24.88 -10.15 0.72
N ARG A 49 24.87 -9.26 1.72
CA ARG A 49 23.85 -8.20 1.68
C ARG A 49 24.15 -7.37 0.41
N PRO A 50 23.18 -7.12 -0.49
CA PRO A 50 23.34 -6.07 -1.48
C PRO A 50 23.75 -4.77 -0.76
N PRO A 51 24.59 -3.89 -1.34
CA PRO A 51 24.82 -2.59 -0.72
C PRO A 51 23.46 -1.94 -0.47
N ASP A 52 23.20 -1.54 0.78
CA ASP A 52 22.00 -0.79 1.12
C ASP A 52 21.98 0.44 0.19
N VAL A 53 20.95 0.52 -0.66
CA VAL A 53 20.87 1.58 -1.68
C VAL A 53 20.73 2.89 -0.93
N GLU A 54 21.75 3.74 -0.98
CA GLU A 54 21.73 5.04 -0.33
C GLU A 54 20.66 5.91 -1.00
N LEU A 55 19.51 6.04 -0.34
CA LEU A 55 18.39 6.81 -0.85
C LEU A 55 18.65 8.32 -0.61
N PRO A 56 18.29 9.20 -1.55
CA PRO A 56 18.47 10.64 -1.38
C PRO A 56 17.64 11.18 -0.21
N PRO A 57 18.08 12.26 0.46
CA PRO A 57 17.34 12.85 1.57
C PRO A 57 15.95 13.33 1.14
N PRO A 58 14.95 13.32 2.04
CA PRO A 58 13.62 13.84 1.74
C PRO A 58 13.66 15.35 1.47
N ALA A 59 12.87 15.78 0.48
CA ALA A 59 12.69 17.18 0.13
C ALA A 59 11.52 17.81 0.91
N GLU A 60 11.57 19.14 1.04
CA GLU A 60 10.50 19.93 1.66
C GLU A 60 9.16 19.76 0.92
N PRO A 61 8.04 19.53 1.64
CA PRO A 61 6.73 19.42 1.03
C PRO A 61 6.32 20.64 0.21
N LEU A 62 5.70 20.37 -0.93
CA LEU A 62 5.19 21.37 -1.87
C LEU A 62 3.82 21.88 -1.42
N ARG A 63 3.46 23.07 -1.93
CA ARG A 63 2.07 23.54 -1.84
C ARG A 63 1.13 22.53 -2.52
N PRO A 64 -0.11 22.35 -2.04
CA PRO A 64 -1.03 21.37 -2.62
C PRO A 64 -1.49 21.81 -4.02
N ALA A 65 -1.35 20.92 -5.02
CA ALA A 65 -1.74 21.10 -6.42
C ALA A 65 -2.43 19.82 -6.95
N LEU A 66 -3.20 19.89 -8.03
CA LEU A 66 -3.88 18.73 -8.60
C LEU A 66 -2.92 17.92 -9.48
N PRO A 67 -2.89 16.57 -9.36
CA PRO A 67 -2.13 15.73 -10.27
C PRO A 67 -2.83 15.63 -11.63
N GLN A 68 -2.04 15.72 -12.71
CA GLN A 68 -2.52 15.58 -14.09
C GLN A 68 -2.00 14.32 -14.77
N ARG A 69 -0.73 13.97 -14.52
CA ARG A 69 -0.05 12.81 -15.11
C ARG A 69 0.93 12.19 -14.11
N ILE A 70 1.08 10.88 -14.15
CA ILE A 70 2.14 10.15 -13.45
C ILE A 70 3.07 9.49 -14.48
N ASP A 71 4.37 9.69 -14.32
CA ASP A 71 5.40 9.03 -15.11
C ASP A 71 6.26 8.14 -14.21
N ILE A 72 6.53 6.91 -14.65
CA ILE A 72 7.41 5.96 -13.96
C ILE A 72 8.43 5.45 -14.99
N PRO A 73 9.59 6.14 -15.13
CA PRO A 73 10.55 5.85 -16.21
C PRO A 73 11.06 4.40 -16.22
N GLY A 74 11.33 3.81 -15.05
CA GLY A 74 11.79 2.42 -14.93
C GLY A 74 10.79 1.37 -15.45
N LEU A 75 9.49 1.72 -15.49
CA LEU A 75 8.43 0.87 -16.04
C LEU A 75 7.99 1.28 -17.46
N GLY A 76 8.46 2.41 -17.97
CA GLY A 76 7.98 3.01 -19.22
C GLY A 76 6.55 3.57 -19.14
N VAL A 77 6.04 3.86 -17.94
CA VAL A 77 4.68 4.38 -17.72
C VAL A 77 4.66 5.90 -17.91
N GLN A 78 3.68 6.38 -18.66
CA GLN A 78 3.21 7.77 -18.68
C GLN A 78 1.69 7.72 -18.77
N ALA A 79 0.98 8.14 -17.72
CA ALA A 79 -0.45 7.90 -17.57
C ALA A 79 -1.20 9.12 -17.02
N PRO A 80 -2.35 9.52 -17.60
CA PRO A 80 -3.20 10.55 -17.01
C PRO A 80 -3.74 10.10 -15.66
N VAL A 81 -3.87 11.07 -14.75
CA VAL A 81 -4.43 10.87 -13.40
C VAL A 81 -5.86 11.40 -13.36
N VAL A 82 -6.80 10.61 -12.84
CA VAL A 82 -8.21 10.98 -12.67
C VAL A 82 -8.59 10.97 -11.19
N ALA A 83 -9.45 11.91 -10.79
CA ALA A 83 -9.97 11.98 -9.42
C ALA A 83 -10.92 10.81 -9.12
N ARG A 84 -10.69 10.11 -8.01
CA ARG A 84 -11.51 9.00 -7.50
C ARG A 84 -11.94 9.23 -6.05
N GLY A 85 -13.06 8.63 -5.68
CA GLY A 85 -13.55 8.56 -4.30
C GLY A 85 -13.14 7.28 -3.59
N LEU A 86 -13.88 6.93 -2.55
CA LEU A 86 -13.87 5.59 -1.97
C LEU A 86 -15.08 4.78 -2.45
N ASP A 87 -14.96 3.46 -2.49
CA ASP A 87 -16.05 2.52 -2.69
C ASP A 87 -16.87 2.30 -1.39
N GLY A 88 -17.89 1.44 -1.46
CA GLY A 88 -18.72 1.09 -0.30
C GLY A 88 -18.00 0.31 0.81
N GLY A 89 -16.78 -0.17 0.57
CA GLY A 89 -15.91 -0.79 1.57
C GLY A 89 -14.86 0.16 2.16
N GLY A 90 -14.78 1.40 1.67
CA GLY A 90 -13.77 2.37 2.09
C GLY A 90 -12.40 2.20 1.41
N ALA A 91 -12.28 1.34 0.39
CA ALA A 91 -11.12 1.29 -0.48
C ALA A 91 -11.21 2.37 -1.56
N ILE A 92 -10.10 2.75 -2.20
CA ILE A 92 -10.13 3.75 -3.28
C ILE A 92 -10.78 3.13 -4.50
N ASP A 93 -11.83 3.78 -5.03
CA ASP A 93 -12.55 3.33 -6.22
C ASP A 93 -11.61 3.38 -7.44
N PRO A 94 -11.23 2.24 -8.05
CA PRO A 94 -10.24 2.20 -9.12
C PRO A 94 -10.70 2.98 -10.37
N PRO A 95 -9.79 3.35 -11.28
CA PRO A 95 -10.17 3.88 -12.60
C PRO A 95 -11.06 2.87 -13.36
N PRO A 96 -11.83 3.30 -14.37
CA PRO A 96 -12.65 2.39 -15.18
C PRO A 96 -11.83 1.21 -15.75
N TYR A 97 -12.37 -0.01 -15.68
CA TYR A 97 -11.62 -1.23 -15.98
C TYR A 97 -11.24 -1.37 -17.47
N ASP A 98 -12.01 -0.76 -18.37
CA ASP A 98 -11.67 -0.63 -19.79
C ASP A 98 -10.52 0.37 -20.07
N GLN A 99 -10.28 1.30 -19.14
CA GLN A 99 -9.26 2.35 -19.26
C GLN A 99 -7.91 1.92 -18.70
N ALA A 100 -7.34 0.85 -19.26
CA ALA A 100 -6.08 0.26 -18.79
C ALA A 100 -4.87 1.22 -18.73
N GLY A 101 -4.92 2.40 -19.35
CA GLY A 101 -3.85 3.40 -19.36
C GLY A 101 -4.00 4.51 -18.32
N VAL A 102 -4.97 4.43 -17.41
CA VAL A 102 -5.36 5.53 -16.50
C VAL A 102 -5.05 5.17 -15.04
N VAL A 103 -4.60 6.16 -14.26
CA VAL A 103 -4.39 6.04 -12.81
C VAL A 103 -5.45 6.84 -12.07
N GLY A 104 -6.07 6.24 -11.04
CA GLY A 104 -6.96 6.92 -10.12
C GLY A 104 -6.19 7.52 -8.94
N TRP A 105 -6.48 8.75 -8.54
CA TRP A 105 -5.98 9.39 -7.31
C TRP A 105 -7.12 9.65 -6.33
N TYR A 106 -6.91 9.37 -5.05
CA TYR A 106 -7.92 9.63 -4.01
C TYR A 106 -8.08 11.12 -3.72
N ALA A 107 -9.10 11.73 -4.30
CA ALA A 107 -9.23 13.19 -4.42
C ALA A 107 -9.57 13.93 -3.12
N ALA A 108 -10.12 13.23 -2.11
CA ALA A 108 -10.38 13.79 -0.78
C ALA A 108 -9.17 13.62 0.18
N GLY A 109 -8.08 13.00 -0.29
CA GLY A 109 -6.85 12.80 0.47
C GLY A 109 -5.77 13.85 0.19
N VAL A 110 -4.52 13.48 0.46
CA VAL A 110 -3.36 14.35 0.23
C VAL A 110 -3.08 14.50 -1.27
N LYS A 111 -2.81 15.74 -1.68
CA LYS A 111 -2.38 16.09 -3.04
C LYS A 111 -0.89 15.74 -3.23
N PRO A 112 -0.49 15.04 -4.31
CA PRO A 112 0.88 14.55 -4.48
C PRO A 112 1.93 15.66 -4.34
N GLY A 113 2.84 15.46 -3.40
CA GLY A 113 3.94 16.38 -3.07
C GLY A 113 3.64 17.29 -1.87
N ALA A 114 2.40 17.39 -1.41
CA ALA A 114 2.09 17.99 -0.10
C ALA A 114 2.38 17.00 1.03
N ALA A 115 2.48 17.50 2.27
CA ALA A 115 2.78 16.68 3.45
C ALA A 115 1.67 15.64 3.74
N GLY A 116 2.10 14.42 4.09
CA GLY A 116 1.25 13.23 4.24
C GLY A 116 1.29 12.32 3.01
N ALA A 117 0.58 11.18 3.07
CA ALA A 117 0.54 10.19 2.00
C ALA A 117 -0.55 10.48 0.97
N ALA A 118 -0.15 10.77 -0.27
CA ALA A 118 -1.02 10.77 -1.43
C ALA A 118 -1.19 9.34 -1.97
N LEU A 119 -2.42 8.96 -2.35
CA LEU A 119 -2.76 7.58 -2.69
C LEU A 119 -3.21 7.49 -4.15
N MET A 120 -2.60 6.59 -4.92
CA MET A 120 -2.95 6.31 -6.31
C MET A 120 -3.16 4.82 -6.56
N VAL A 121 -4.16 4.50 -7.37
CA VAL A 121 -4.56 3.13 -7.73
C VAL A 121 -4.62 2.96 -9.24
N GLY A 122 -4.25 1.78 -9.71
CA GLY A 122 -4.30 1.43 -11.13
C GLY A 122 -4.44 -0.07 -11.31
N HIS A 123 -5.05 -0.49 -12.41
CA HIS A 123 -5.21 -1.91 -12.70
C HIS A 123 -3.88 -2.56 -13.08
N VAL A 124 -3.78 -3.86 -12.76
CA VAL A 124 -2.69 -4.73 -13.21
C VAL A 124 -2.93 -5.14 -14.66
N ASP A 125 -4.15 -5.58 -15.00
CA ASP A 125 -4.57 -5.87 -16.36
C ASP A 125 -6.06 -5.53 -16.59
N THR A 126 -6.55 -5.92 -17.76
CA THR A 126 -7.94 -5.83 -18.22
C THR A 126 -8.31 -7.15 -18.87
N GLU A 127 -9.58 -7.34 -19.26
CA GLU A 127 -10.04 -8.57 -19.93
C GLU A 127 -9.18 -8.99 -21.15
N THR A 128 -8.50 -8.04 -21.80
CA THR A 128 -7.79 -8.26 -23.07
C THR A 128 -6.30 -7.94 -23.04
N ARG A 129 -5.80 -7.17 -22.07
CA ARG A 129 -4.41 -6.67 -22.07
C ARG A 129 -3.89 -6.20 -20.70
N PRO A 130 -2.56 -6.21 -20.49
CA PRO A 130 -1.89 -5.47 -19.42
C PRO A 130 -2.34 -4.01 -19.28
N ALA A 131 -2.38 -3.55 -18.04
CA ALA A 131 -2.76 -2.19 -17.65
C ALA A 131 -1.59 -1.43 -17.01
N VAL A 132 -1.85 -0.20 -16.58
CA VAL A 132 -0.84 0.81 -16.20
C VAL A 132 0.12 0.33 -15.11
N PHE A 133 -0.36 -0.48 -14.16
CA PHE A 133 0.43 -0.99 -13.04
C PHE A 133 0.77 -2.48 -13.19
N TYR A 134 0.66 -3.07 -14.40
CA TYR A 134 1.02 -4.47 -14.69
C TYR A 134 2.40 -4.90 -14.14
N LYS A 135 3.37 -3.99 -14.17
CA LYS A 135 4.75 -4.21 -13.73
C LYS A 135 5.10 -3.55 -12.39
N LEU A 136 4.11 -3.11 -11.60
CA LEU A 136 4.39 -2.28 -10.42
C LEU A 136 5.30 -2.98 -9.39
N SER A 137 5.16 -4.30 -9.22
CA SER A 137 6.02 -5.11 -8.34
C SER A 137 7.45 -5.33 -8.86
N ALA A 138 7.78 -4.84 -10.05
CA ALA A 138 9.15 -4.88 -10.59
C ALA A 138 9.98 -3.64 -10.20
N LEU A 139 9.34 -2.62 -9.59
CA LEU A 139 10.03 -1.45 -9.05
C LEU A 139 10.95 -1.84 -7.88
N LYS A 140 11.98 -1.03 -7.66
CA LYS A 140 12.98 -1.19 -6.62
C LYS A 140 13.21 0.11 -5.85
N PRO A 141 13.64 0.04 -4.58
CA PRO A 141 14.14 1.20 -3.86
C PRO A 141 15.20 1.95 -4.67
N GLY A 142 15.09 3.27 -4.70
CA GLY A 142 15.94 4.16 -5.51
C GLY A 142 15.36 4.54 -6.89
N GLU A 143 14.33 3.85 -7.40
CA GLU A 143 13.70 4.24 -8.67
C GLU A 143 12.78 5.46 -8.52
N THR A 144 12.66 6.25 -9.60
CA THR A 144 11.92 7.51 -9.60
C THR A 144 10.46 7.34 -10.04
N VAL A 145 9.54 8.00 -9.32
CA VAL A 145 8.16 8.25 -9.73
C VAL A 145 7.96 9.76 -9.84
N ARG A 146 7.36 10.24 -10.93
CA ARG A 146 7.11 11.67 -11.18
C ARG A 146 5.61 11.93 -11.24
N VAL A 147 5.14 12.97 -10.55
CA VAL A 147 3.76 13.46 -10.68
C VAL A 147 3.76 14.88 -11.23
N ILE A 148 3.23 15.03 -12.44
CA ILE A 148 3.04 16.30 -13.13
C ILE A 148 1.77 16.94 -12.57
N ARG A 149 1.86 18.21 -12.18
CA ARG A 149 0.82 18.94 -11.44
C ARG A 149 0.29 20.14 -12.22
N ASP A 150 -0.92 20.58 -11.88
CA ASP A 150 -1.58 21.75 -12.47
C ASP A 150 -0.89 23.10 -12.13
N ASP A 151 0.01 23.13 -11.13
CA ASP A 151 0.83 24.31 -10.81
C ASP A 151 2.10 24.43 -11.68
N GLY A 152 2.22 23.63 -12.74
CA GLY A 152 3.35 23.66 -13.67
C GLY A 152 4.65 23.12 -13.07
N ARG A 153 4.56 22.28 -12.03
CA ARG A 153 5.70 21.62 -11.39
C ARG A 153 5.61 20.12 -11.54
N VAL A 154 6.76 19.46 -11.48
CA VAL A 154 6.87 18.01 -11.33
C VAL A 154 7.28 17.71 -9.89
N ALA A 155 6.48 16.94 -9.16
CA ALA A 155 6.90 16.36 -7.89
C ALA A 155 7.67 15.06 -8.18
N GLU A 156 8.95 15.00 -7.82
CA GLU A 156 9.79 13.81 -8.00
C GLU A 156 9.89 13.05 -6.67
N PHE A 157 9.51 11.78 -6.72
CA PHE A 157 9.56 10.85 -5.59
C PHE A 157 10.55 9.74 -5.87
N THR A 158 11.24 9.28 -4.83
CA THR A 158 12.05 8.06 -4.88
C THR A 158 11.32 6.94 -4.16
N VAL A 159 11.22 5.76 -4.78
CA VAL A 159 10.71 4.54 -4.16
C VAL A 159 11.59 4.17 -2.96
N ASP A 160 10.98 3.95 -1.81
CA ASP A 160 11.66 3.52 -0.58
C ASP A 160 11.34 2.06 -0.21
N ASP A 161 10.16 1.57 -0.57
CA ASP A 161 9.70 0.21 -0.23
C ASP A 161 8.69 -0.33 -1.26
N VAL A 162 8.67 -1.66 -1.44
CA VAL A 162 7.76 -2.39 -2.33
C VAL A 162 7.27 -3.65 -1.63
N GLN A 163 6.02 -3.63 -1.18
CA GLN A 163 5.38 -4.74 -0.48
C GLN A 163 4.42 -5.50 -1.39
N VAL A 164 4.38 -6.82 -1.23
CA VAL A 164 3.33 -7.69 -1.80
C VAL A 164 2.58 -8.32 -0.65
N VAL A 165 1.35 -7.86 -0.41
CA VAL A 165 0.52 -8.25 0.75
C VAL A 165 -0.60 -9.14 0.27
N ALA A 166 -0.77 -10.32 0.88
CA ALA A 166 -1.87 -11.23 0.56
C ALA A 166 -3.23 -10.53 0.77
N ARG A 167 -4.21 -10.79 -0.10
CA ARG A 167 -5.47 -10.04 -0.16
C ARG A 167 -6.28 -10.11 1.14
N ASP A 168 -6.20 -11.23 1.84
CA ASP A 168 -6.80 -11.50 3.15
C ASP A 168 -6.08 -10.80 4.32
N LEU A 169 -4.83 -10.38 4.12
CA LEU A 169 -4.00 -9.65 5.09
C LEU A 169 -3.90 -8.14 4.80
N PHE A 170 -4.60 -7.64 3.78
CA PHE A 170 -4.54 -6.22 3.40
C PHE A 170 -5.36 -5.34 4.36
N ASP A 171 -4.70 -4.64 5.28
CA ASP A 171 -5.31 -3.54 6.03
C ASP A 171 -5.09 -2.20 5.30
N ALA A 172 -6.17 -1.63 4.79
CA ALA A 172 -6.19 -0.31 4.15
C ALA A 172 -5.64 0.81 5.06
N ARG A 173 -5.84 0.75 6.38
CA ARG A 173 -5.30 1.77 7.30
C ARG A 173 -3.78 1.71 7.42
N GLN A 174 -3.21 0.50 7.36
CA GLN A 174 -1.76 0.32 7.34
C GLN A 174 -1.19 0.73 5.97
N ALA A 175 -1.80 0.24 4.87
CA ALA A 175 -1.36 0.51 3.50
C ALA A 175 -1.41 2.00 3.10
N TYR A 176 -2.37 2.75 3.64
CA TYR A 176 -2.55 4.18 3.34
C TYR A 176 -1.93 5.10 4.40
N GLY A 177 -1.31 4.54 5.44
CA GLY A 177 -0.68 5.29 6.52
C GLY A 177 0.52 6.11 6.03
N THR A 178 0.68 7.32 6.57
CA THR A 178 1.93 8.08 6.43
C THR A 178 3.00 7.43 7.32
N HIS A 179 4.17 7.12 6.78
CA HIS A 179 5.25 6.50 7.54
C HIS A 179 6.00 7.54 8.38
N GLU A 180 6.32 8.71 7.81
CA GLU A 180 7.05 9.78 8.51
C GLU A 180 6.22 11.07 8.62
N LYS A 181 6.07 11.57 9.85
CA LYS A 181 5.25 12.76 10.14
C LYS A 181 5.85 14.01 9.49
N GLY A 182 5.07 14.64 8.61
CA GLY A 182 5.44 15.87 7.91
C GLY A 182 6.11 15.66 6.56
N ARG A 183 6.54 14.42 6.24
CA ARG A 183 7.08 14.06 4.93
C ARG A 183 5.99 14.08 3.86
N ALA A 184 6.33 14.45 2.63
CA ALA A 184 5.46 14.28 1.48
C ALA A 184 5.67 12.87 0.89
N GLU A 185 4.62 12.04 0.92
CA GLU A 185 4.69 10.63 0.58
C GLU A 185 3.70 10.27 -0.54
N LEU A 186 3.99 9.18 -1.25
CA LEU A 186 3.17 8.61 -2.29
C LEU A 186 3.01 7.10 -2.03
N ARG A 187 1.80 6.59 -2.26
CA ARG A 187 1.51 5.15 -2.35
C ARG A 187 0.91 4.86 -3.71
N LEU A 188 1.52 3.92 -4.43
CA LEU A 188 0.95 3.33 -5.63
C LEU A 188 0.45 1.93 -5.29
N ILE A 189 -0.82 1.64 -5.54
CA ILE A 189 -1.44 0.36 -5.21
C ILE A 189 -2.03 -0.31 -6.45
N THR A 190 -1.80 -1.61 -6.60
CA THR A 190 -2.47 -2.44 -7.61
C THR A 190 -2.75 -3.86 -7.09
N CYS A 191 -3.57 -4.61 -7.82
CA CYS A 191 -3.73 -6.05 -7.60
C CYS A 191 -2.47 -6.81 -8.03
N GLY A 192 -2.15 -7.94 -7.38
CA GLY A 192 -0.97 -8.73 -7.69
C GLY A 192 -1.06 -10.19 -7.21
N GLY A 193 0.06 -10.90 -7.30
CA GLY A 193 0.06 -12.35 -7.09
C GLY A 193 -0.63 -13.11 -8.23
N THR A 194 -1.18 -14.28 -7.93
CA THR A 194 -1.82 -15.14 -8.93
C THR A 194 -3.27 -14.71 -9.14
N PHE A 195 -3.78 -14.83 -10.37
CA PHE A 195 -5.21 -14.71 -10.65
C PHE A 195 -5.93 -16.02 -10.32
N ASP A 196 -6.76 -16.02 -9.28
CA ASP A 196 -7.67 -17.11 -8.99
C ASP A 196 -8.90 -17.04 -9.89
N ARG A 197 -9.08 -18.07 -10.72
CA ARG A 197 -10.19 -18.19 -11.67
C ARG A 197 -11.53 -18.52 -10.98
N ALA A 198 -11.52 -19.07 -9.77
CA ALA A 198 -12.74 -19.40 -9.03
C ALA A 198 -13.38 -18.14 -8.44
N SER A 199 -12.62 -17.32 -7.71
CA SER A 199 -13.08 -16.02 -7.20
C SER A 199 -13.05 -14.89 -8.24
N ARG A 200 -12.41 -15.12 -9.41
CA ARG A 200 -12.10 -14.11 -10.44
C ARG A 200 -11.34 -12.90 -9.87
N SER A 201 -10.38 -13.17 -8.99
CA SER A 201 -9.66 -12.13 -8.26
C SER A 201 -8.17 -12.44 -8.10
N TYR A 202 -7.39 -11.41 -7.82
CA TYR A 202 -5.96 -11.52 -7.52
C TYR A 202 -5.72 -11.86 -6.06
N THR A 203 -4.77 -12.76 -5.79
CA THR A 203 -4.49 -13.24 -4.43
C THR A 203 -3.73 -12.25 -3.54
N ALA A 204 -3.20 -11.15 -4.08
CA ALA A 204 -2.44 -10.15 -3.34
C ALA A 204 -2.72 -8.72 -3.85
N ASN A 205 -2.22 -7.74 -3.10
CA ASN A 205 -2.04 -6.36 -3.54
C ASN A 205 -0.54 -6.02 -3.52
N VAL A 206 -0.10 -5.19 -4.46
CA VAL A 206 1.23 -4.57 -4.48
C VAL A 206 1.09 -3.16 -3.96
N ILE A 207 1.93 -2.77 -3.00
CA ILE A 207 2.02 -1.42 -2.45
C ILE A 207 3.44 -0.93 -2.69
N VAL A 208 3.60 0.11 -3.49
CA VAL A 208 4.87 0.83 -3.64
C VAL A 208 4.80 2.09 -2.82
N SER A 209 5.72 2.23 -1.87
CA SER A 209 5.95 3.44 -1.11
C SER A 209 7.04 4.27 -1.77
N ALA A 210 6.85 5.58 -1.76
CA ALA A 210 7.83 6.55 -2.20
C ALA A 210 7.69 7.85 -1.39
N TYR A 211 8.77 8.63 -1.30
CA TYR A 211 8.77 9.95 -0.69
C TYR A 211 9.37 11.01 -1.60
N LEU A 212 8.95 12.27 -1.42
CA LEU A 212 9.39 13.39 -2.24
C LEU A 212 10.89 13.65 -2.03
N THR A 213 11.64 13.71 -3.11
CA THR A 213 13.11 13.88 -3.12
C THR A 213 13.58 14.99 -4.04
N GLY A 214 12.70 15.53 -4.88
CA GLY A 214 13.02 16.66 -5.74
C GLY A 214 11.81 17.32 -6.39
N THR A 215 12.08 18.38 -7.15
CA THR A 215 11.09 19.02 -8.02
C THR A 215 11.68 19.36 -9.38
N GLY A 216 10.96 18.96 -10.44
CA GLY A 216 11.20 19.42 -11.81
C GLY A 216 10.34 20.62 -12.20
N LEU A 217 10.73 21.24 -13.31
CA LEU A 217 9.95 22.21 -14.09
C LEU A 217 9.41 21.54 -15.36
#